data_AF-A0A2D4PVJ3-F1
#
_entry.id   AF-A0A2D4PVJ3-F1
#
_cell.length_a   1.000
_cell.length_b   1.000
_cell.length_c   1.000
_cell.angle_alpha   90.00
_cell.angle_beta   90.00
_cell.angle_gamma   90.00
#
_symmetry.space_group_name_H-M   'P 1'
#
loop_
_entity.id
_entity.type
_entity.pdbx_description
1 polymer ?
#
loop_
_entity_poly.entity_id
_entity_poly.type
_entity_poly.pdbx_seq_one_letter_code
_entity_poly.pdbx_strand_id
1 'polypeptide(L)'
;SKDCDIDAIIHLGTNDLSQKDVLSVQKDFQSLGYELNNMGCRLIFSEVLPVYKEQKGKGQRVAEFNVWLKEWCKREGFGFLNHDVCSWSNEKLYKRDGLHPSKKRTELLGIKFTDFLDKHLN
;
A
#
# COMPACT_ATOMS: atom_id res chain seq x y z
N SER A 1 -18.35 -17.12 18.62
CA SER A 1 -17.01 -17.09 18.02
C SER A 1 -17.09 -16.24 16.77
N LYS A 2 -16.45 -15.07 16.72
CA LYS A 2 -16.28 -14.35 15.45
C LYS A 2 -14.91 -14.75 14.91
N ASP A 3 -14.82 -16.00 14.46
CA ASP A 3 -13.67 -16.44 13.67
C ASP A 3 -13.91 -15.89 12.26
N CYS A 4 -13.33 -14.73 11.98
CA CYS A 4 -13.17 -14.27 10.62
C CYS A 4 -11.79 -14.74 10.18
N ASP A 5 -11.71 -15.90 9.53
CA ASP A 5 -10.50 -16.46 8.92
C ASP A 5 -10.08 -15.69 7.65
N ILE A 6 -10.37 -14.39 7.57
CA ILE A 6 -10.09 -13.57 6.39
C ILE A 6 -8.94 -12.62 6.71
N ASP A 7 -7.79 -12.95 6.14
CA ASP A 7 -6.65 -12.05 6.02
C ASP A 7 -6.81 -11.21 4.76
N ALA A 8 -6.88 -9.89 4.91
CA ALA A 8 -7.00 -8.98 3.79
C ALA A 8 -5.73 -8.14 3.65
N ILE A 9 -5.13 -8.17 2.45
CA ILE A 9 -4.14 -7.16 2.06
C ILE A 9 -4.87 -6.01 1.39
N ILE A 10 -4.77 -4.82 1.98
CA ILE A 10 -5.28 -3.58 1.40
C ILE A 10 -4.14 -2.88 0.68
N HIS A 11 -4.23 -2.78 -0.64
CA HIS A 11 -3.25 -2.09 -1.48
C HIS A 11 -3.89 -0.91 -2.20
N LEU A 12 -3.30 0.28 -2.05
CA LEU A 12 -3.70 1.47 -2.79
C LEU A 12 -2.80 1.70 -4.00
N GLY A 13 -3.43 2.08 -5.11
CA GLY A 13 -2.72 2.65 -6.24
C GLY A 13 -2.35 4.12 -6.00
N THR A 14 -1.50 4.66 -6.84
CA THR A 14 -1.13 6.09 -6.83
C THR A 14 -2.24 7.01 -7.37
N ASN A 15 -3.33 6.44 -7.89
CA ASN A 15 -4.44 7.17 -8.49
C ASN A 15 -5.27 7.94 -7.45
N ASP A 16 -5.54 7.34 -6.29
CA ASP A 16 -6.33 7.97 -5.23
C ASP A 16 -5.65 9.23 -4.68
N LEU A 17 -4.33 9.17 -4.51
CA LEU A 17 -3.49 10.31 -4.13
C LEU A 17 -3.31 11.35 -5.24
N SER A 18 -3.72 11.04 -6.47
CA SER A 18 -3.70 11.99 -7.59
C SER A 18 -5.01 12.78 -7.73
N GLN A 19 -6.13 12.22 -7.26
CA GLN A 19 -7.48 12.79 -7.44
C GLN A 19 -8.04 13.45 -6.17
N LYS A 20 -7.73 12.90 -5.00
CA LYS A 20 -8.16 13.42 -3.69
C LYS A 20 -6.99 14.02 -2.96
N ASP A 21 -7.21 14.93 -2.01
CA ASP A 21 -6.17 15.38 -1.09
C ASP A 21 -5.76 14.24 -0.12
N VAL A 22 -4.58 14.36 0.49
CA VAL A 22 -4.01 13.30 1.35
C VAL A 22 -4.92 13.01 2.55
N LEU A 23 -5.52 14.03 3.18
CA LEU A 23 -6.36 13.85 4.37
C LEU A 23 -7.64 13.09 4.04
N SER A 24 -8.23 13.34 2.87
CA SER A 24 -9.40 12.59 2.40
C SER A 24 -9.08 11.11 2.22
N VAL A 25 -7.95 10.77 1.60
CA VAL A 25 -7.52 9.36 1.44
C VAL A 25 -7.25 8.70 2.81
N GLN A 26 -6.67 9.44 3.76
CA GLN A 26 -6.46 8.95 5.12
C GLN A 26 -7.78 8.58 5.81
N LYS A 27 -8.81 9.43 5.70
CA LYS A 27 -10.14 9.16 6.28
C LYS A 27 -10.82 7.95 5.65
N ASP A 28 -10.70 7.80 4.34
CA ASP A 28 -11.23 6.62 3.62
C ASP A 28 -10.56 5.34 4.16
N PHE A 29 -9.24 5.37 4.40
CA PHE A 29 -8.48 4.25 4.96
C PHE A 29 -8.85 3.93 6.39
N GLN A 30 -9.01 4.95 7.22
CA GLN A 30 -9.46 4.77 8.59
C GLN A 30 -10.84 4.12 8.65
N SER A 31 -11.77 4.61 7.83
CA SER A 31 -13.13 4.08 7.76
C SER A 31 -13.12 2.60 7.33
N LEU A 32 -12.41 2.28 6.24
CA LEU A 32 -12.28 0.91 5.74
C LEU A 32 -11.60 -0.02 6.77
N GLY A 33 -10.52 0.45 7.40
CA GLY A 33 -9.79 -0.30 8.41
C GLY A 33 -10.66 -0.65 9.61
N TYR A 34 -11.42 0.32 10.13
CA TYR A 34 -12.31 0.08 11.27
C TYR A 34 -13.49 -0.82 10.91
N GLU A 35 -14.09 -0.66 9.73
CA GLU A 35 -15.17 -1.53 9.27
C GLU A 35 -14.73 -2.98 9.18
N LEU A 36 -13.62 -3.25 8.50
CA LEU A 36 -13.11 -4.61 8.33
C LEU A 36 -12.58 -5.20 9.65
N ASN A 37 -11.94 -4.40 10.49
CA ASN A 37 -11.49 -4.85 11.81
C ASN A 37 -12.68 -5.25 12.71
N ASN A 38 -13.79 -4.51 12.66
CA ASN A 38 -15.03 -4.83 13.39
C ASN A 38 -15.70 -6.13 12.89
N MET A 39 -15.42 -6.52 11.65
CA MET A 39 -15.83 -7.81 11.07
C MET A 39 -14.92 -8.96 11.52
N GLY A 40 -13.81 -8.67 12.21
CA GLY A 40 -12.86 -9.66 12.73
C GLY A 40 -11.71 -9.97 11.76
N CYS A 41 -11.60 -9.27 10.63
CA CYS A 41 -10.56 -9.52 9.64
C CYS A 41 -9.18 -9.10 10.20
N ARG A 42 -8.14 -9.91 9.96
CA ARG A 42 -6.77 -9.44 10.18
C ARG A 42 -6.33 -8.64 8.95
N LEU A 43 -5.93 -7.40 9.18
CA LEU A 43 -5.64 -6.45 8.11
C LEU A 43 -4.15 -6.22 7.97
N ILE A 44 -3.68 -6.31 6.72
CA ILE A 44 -2.33 -5.94 6.32
C ILE A 44 -2.44 -4.81 5.29
N PHE A 45 -1.90 -3.64 5.61
CA PHE A 45 -1.84 -2.55 4.67
C PHE A 45 -0.53 -2.57 3.90
N SER A 46 -0.61 -2.51 2.58
CA SER A 46 0.54 -2.38 1.70
C SER A 46 0.94 -0.94 1.54
N GLU A 47 2.23 -0.67 1.62
CA GLU A 47 2.82 0.59 1.21
C GLU A 47 2.37 0.95 -0.22
N VAL A 48 2.07 2.23 -0.46
CA VAL A 48 1.76 2.74 -1.80
C VAL A 48 3.04 2.79 -2.62
N LEU A 49 2.98 2.22 -3.81
CA LEU A 49 4.13 2.18 -4.69
C LEU A 49 4.60 3.59 -5.09
N PRO A 50 5.92 3.87 -5.06
CA PRO A 50 6.44 5.17 -5.48
C PRO A 50 6.18 5.42 -6.99
N VAL A 51 6.09 6.70 -7.36
CA VAL A 51 5.95 7.15 -8.75
C VAL A 51 7.34 7.42 -9.32
N TYR A 52 7.59 7.04 -10.57
CA TYR A 52 8.88 7.32 -11.23
C TYR A 52 8.85 8.70 -11.89
N LYS A 53 9.90 9.49 -11.60
CA LYS A 53 10.02 10.93 -11.89
C LYS A 53 8.95 11.73 -11.14
N GLU A 54 9.37 12.74 -10.40
CA GLU A 54 8.49 13.60 -9.60
C GLU A 54 7.41 14.24 -10.51
N GLN A 55 6.20 13.70 -10.50
CA GLN A 55 5.11 14.21 -11.29
C GLN A 55 4.29 15.19 -10.44
N LYS A 56 4.62 16.49 -10.51
CA LYS A 56 3.82 17.57 -9.91
C LYS A 56 3.53 17.37 -8.40
N GLY A 57 4.51 16.95 -7.60
CA GLY A 57 4.34 16.75 -6.15
C GLY A 57 3.74 15.39 -5.77
N LYS A 58 3.41 14.51 -6.72
CA LYS A 58 2.86 13.18 -6.44
C LYS A 58 3.83 12.31 -5.64
N GLY A 59 5.15 12.42 -5.88
CA GLY A 59 6.13 11.63 -5.15
C GLY A 59 6.17 12.00 -3.67
N GLN A 60 6.20 13.30 -3.39
CA GLN A 60 6.12 13.83 -2.03
C GLN A 60 4.83 13.40 -1.32
N ARG A 61 3.67 13.49 -1.99
CA ARG A 61 2.38 13.10 -1.41
C ARG A 61 2.30 11.61 -1.10
N VAL A 62 2.87 10.76 -1.96
CA VAL A 62 2.99 9.31 -1.71
C VAL A 62 3.89 9.06 -0.50
N ALA A 63 5.02 9.75 -0.40
CA ALA A 63 5.93 9.61 0.74
C ALA A 63 5.27 10.04 2.07
N GLU A 64 4.61 11.19 2.09
CA GLU A 64 3.86 11.69 3.25
C GLU A 64 2.75 10.71 3.66
N PHE A 65 2.01 10.18 2.69
CA PHE A 65 0.97 9.19 2.96
C PHE A 65 1.54 7.87 3.51
N ASN A 66 2.64 7.35 2.95
CA ASN A 66 3.26 6.12 3.41
C ASN A 66 3.82 6.23 4.84
N VAL A 67 4.38 7.40 5.20
CA VAL A 67 4.80 7.68 6.59
C VAL A 67 3.60 7.62 7.53
N TRP A 68 2.51 8.31 7.18
CA TRP A 68 1.28 8.28 7.96
C TRP A 68 0.72 6.85 8.07
N LEU A 69 0.62 6.12 6.94
CA LEU A 69 0.03 4.79 6.87
C LEU A 69 0.77 3.83 7.80
N LYS A 70 2.11 3.85 7.77
CA LYS A 70 2.94 3.02 8.65
C LYS A 70 2.69 3.32 10.14
N GLU A 71 2.68 4.59 10.51
CA GLU A 71 2.46 4.99 11.91
C GLU A 71 1.02 4.72 12.37
N TRP A 72 0.04 4.84 11.47
CA TRP A 72 -1.35 4.51 11.75
C TRP A 72 -1.54 2.99 11.94
N CYS A 73 -1.03 2.15 11.02
CA CYS A 73 -1.07 0.69 11.18
C CYS A 73 -0.43 0.24 12.49
N LYS A 74 0.72 0.81 12.86
CA LYS A 74 1.38 0.54 14.15
C LYS A 74 0.50 0.88 15.35
N ARG A 75 -0.22 1.99 15.30
CA ARG A 75 -1.10 2.46 16.39
C ARG A 75 -2.32 1.56 16.56
N GLU A 76 -2.92 1.13 15.45
CA GLU A 76 -4.14 0.30 15.46
C GLU A 76 -3.84 -1.20 15.59
N GLY A 77 -2.58 -1.61 15.49
CA GLY A 77 -2.18 -3.03 15.53
C GLY A 77 -2.38 -3.77 14.21
N PHE A 78 -2.49 -3.05 13.09
CA PHE A 78 -2.56 -3.65 11.75
C PHE A 78 -1.18 -4.06 11.24
N GLY A 79 -1.15 -5.10 10.40
CA GLY A 79 0.04 -5.48 9.65
C GLY A 79 0.41 -4.40 8.62
N PHE A 80 1.72 -4.28 8.33
CA PHE A 80 2.21 -3.33 7.33
C PHE A 80 3.27 -3.99 6.44
N LEU A 81 3.04 -3.97 5.13
CA LEU A 81 3.95 -4.46 4.11
C LEU A 81 4.72 -3.29 3.49
N ASN A 82 5.99 -3.18 3.84
CA ASN A 82 6.94 -2.23 3.22
C ASN A 82 7.51 -2.82 1.93
N HIS A 83 7.55 -2.02 0.86
CA HIS A 83 8.11 -2.43 -0.44
C HIS A 83 9.55 -1.99 -0.65
N ASP A 84 10.14 -1.22 0.26
CA ASP A 84 11.47 -0.58 0.15
C ASP A 84 11.60 0.29 -1.10
N VAL A 85 11.33 1.58 -0.93
CA VAL A 85 11.33 2.64 -1.96
C VAL A 85 12.56 2.58 -2.90
N CYS A 86 13.74 2.24 -2.37
CA CYS A 86 14.99 2.14 -3.15
C CYS A 86 14.91 1.12 -4.29
N SER A 87 14.16 0.03 -4.12
CA SER A 87 14.04 -1.05 -5.11
C SER A 87 13.19 -0.68 -6.34
N TRP A 88 12.51 0.47 -6.30
CA TRP A 88 11.61 0.95 -7.35
C TRP A 88 12.13 2.18 -8.11
N SER A 89 13.41 2.53 -7.93
CA SER A 89 14.08 3.64 -8.61
C SER A 89 14.43 3.36 -10.09
N ASN A 90 14.14 2.16 -10.58
CA ASN A 90 14.48 1.73 -11.94
C ASN A 90 13.38 2.06 -12.96
N GLU A 91 13.68 2.91 -13.95
CA GLU A 91 12.76 3.30 -15.04
C GLU A 91 12.11 2.10 -15.75
N LYS A 92 12.84 0.99 -15.88
CA LYS A 92 12.36 -0.23 -16.58
C LYS A 92 11.22 -0.94 -15.83
N LEU A 93 10.98 -0.57 -14.57
CA LEU A 93 9.84 -1.05 -13.79
C LEU A 93 8.55 -0.27 -14.10
N TYR A 94 8.61 0.75 -14.94
CA TYR A 94 7.45 1.57 -15.28
C TYR A 94 7.13 1.43 -16.76
N LYS A 95 5.86 1.62 -17.12
CA LYS A 95 5.48 1.87 -18.51
C LYS A 95 6.03 3.24 -18.94
N ARG A 96 5.93 3.55 -20.23
CA ARG A 96 6.40 4.82 -20.81
C ARG A 96 5.86 6.07 -20.11
N ASP A 97 4.70 5.96 -19.45
CA ASP A 97 4.09 7.05 -18.69
C ASP A 97 4.75 7.34 -17.33
N GLY A 98 5.70 6.50 -16.88
CA GLY A 98 6.37 6.65 -15.58
C GLY A 98 5.47 6.42 -14.36
N LEU A 99 4.20 6.02 -14.58
CA LEU A 99 3.19 5.88 -13.54
C LEU A 99 2.82 4.41 -13.35
N HIS A 100 2.44 3.74 -14.44
CA HIS A 100 1.93 2.38 -14.37
C HIS A 100 3.07 1.36 -14.25
N PRO A 101 2.88 0.28 -13.48
CA PRO A 101 3.85 -0.80 -13.42
C PRO A 101 4.03 -1.45 -14.81
N SER A 102 5.30 -1.73 -15.15
CA SER A 102 5.61 -2.67 -16.22
C SER A 102 5.27 -4.10 -15.77
N LYS A 103 5.19 -5.05 -16.70
CA LYS A 103 4.93 -6.47 -16.37
C LYS A 103 5.90 -6.98 -15.30
N LYS A 104 7.19 -6.63 -15.45
CA LYS A 104 8.25 -6.98 -14.48
C LYS A 104 7.99 -6.40 -13.09
N ARG A 105 7.45 -5.18 -13.00
CA ARG A 105 7.11 -4.56 -11.71
C ARG A 105 5.90 -5.23 -11.05
N THR A 106 4.89 -5.60 -11.84
CA THR A 106 3.75 -6.38 -11.34
C THR A 106 4.18 -7.75 -10.82
N GLU A 107 5.10 -8.44 -11.52
CA GLU A 107 5.66 -9.72 -11.07
C GLU A 107 6.43 -9.58 -9.75
N LEU A 108 7.29 -8.55 -9.62
CA LEU A 108 8.01 -8.28 -8.38
C LEU A 108 7.08 -7.94 -7.21
N LEU A 109 6.01 -7.19 -7.48
CA LEU A 109 5.00 -6.88 -6.47
C LEU A 109 4.29 -8.16 -6.01
N GLY A 110 3.93 -9.06 -6.94
CA GLY A 110 3.36 -10.36 -6.64
C GLY A 110 4.26 -11.20 -5.74
N ILE A 111 5.56 -11.28 -6.07
CA ILE A 111 6.55 -12.01 -5.25
C ILE A 111 6.62 -11.43 -3.84
N LYS A 112 6.66 -10.10 -3.68
CA LYS A 112 6.68 -9.46 -2.36
C LYS A 112 5.43 -9.75 -1.53
N PHE A 113 4.25 -9.80 -2.16
CA PHE A 113 3.03 -10.20 -1.47
C PHE A 113 3.09 -11.66 -1.03
N THR A 114 3.48 -12.58 -1.92
CA THR A 114 3.62 -13.99 -1.59
C THR A 114 4.63 -14.22 -0.46
N ASP A 115 5.83 -13.64 -0.56
CA ASP A 115 6.88 -13.76 0.47
C ASP A 115 6.43 -13.22 1.83
N PHE A 116 5.59 -12.19 1.84
CA PHE A 116 5.05 -11.64 3.08
C PHE A 116 3.99 -12.55 3.68
N LEU A 117 3.03 -13.01 2.86
CA LEU A 117 1.99 -13.93 3.28
C LEU A 117 2.60 -15.23 3.81
N ASP A 118 3.59 -15.79 3.13
CA ASP A 118 4.27 -17.01 3.54
C ASP A 118 4.96 -16.89 4.91
N LYS A 119 5.39 -15.68 5.30
CA LYS A 119 6.04 -15.41 6.59
C LYS A 119 5.08 -15.10 7.72
N HIS A 120 3.86 -14.68 7.41
CA HIS A 120 2.90 -14.17 8.40
C HIS A 120 1.66 -15.06 8.57
N LEU A 121 1.38 -15.92 7.59
CA LEU A 121 0.23 -16.81 7.60
C LEU A 121 0.58 -18.29 7.78
N ASN A 122 1.86 -18.66 7.65
CA ASN A 122 2.38 -19.98 8.02
C ASN A 122 3.07 -19.93 9.39
#